data_AF-A0ABD0QWD6-F1
#
_entry.id   AF-A0ABD0QWD6-F1
#
_cell.length_a   1.000
_cell.length_b   1.000
_cell.length_c   1.000
_cell.angle_alpha   90.00
_cell.angle_beta   90.00
_cell.angle_gamma   90.00
#
_symmetry.space_group_name_H-M   'P 1'
#
loop_
_entity.id
_entity.type
_entity.pdbx_description
1 polymer ?
#
loop_
_entity_poly.entity_id
_entity_poly.type
_entity_poly.pdbx_seq_one_letter_code
_entity_poly.pdbx_strand_id
1 'polypeptide(L)'
;TRQAQSERANLTILFDKYVPYCLEQVRCNLKTITPIPEPSMVQTLCCLLDCLLTEENTPPDSPRELYELYFVFACVWAFGGALFQDHLIDYRSEFSRWWCKEMRAVKFPSQGSVFDYCIDPNTKRFTPWSERTPPFELEPDIPLQ
;
A
#
# COMPACT_ATOMS: atom_id res chain seq x y z
N THR A 1 -7.01 19.38 -6.44
CA THR A 1 -5.64 19.77 -6.05
C THR A 1 -5.61 20.09 -4.58
N ARG A 2 -4.65 19.58 -3.81
CA ARG A 2 -4.55 19.77 -2.35
C ARG A 2 -4.41 21.25 -1.99
N GLN A 3 -5.20 21.76 -1.05
CA GLN A 3 -5.24 23.19 -0.71
C GLN A 3 -4.22 23.57 0.38
N ALA A 4 -3.98 22.67 1.34
CA ALA A 4 -3.06 22.93 2.44
C ALA A 4 -1.60 22.86 1.97
N GLN A 5 -0.83 23.93 2.22
CA GLN A 5 0.59 24.00 1.84
C GLN A 5 1.43 22.97 2.61
N SER A 6 1.09 22.72 3.88
CA SER A 6 1.74 21.72 4.73
C SER A 6 1.56 20.30 4.20
N GLU A 7 0.32 19.93 3.81
CA GLU A 7 0.00 18.65 3.18
C GLU A 7 0.81 18.46 1.89
N ARG A 8 0.83 19.48 1.01
CA ARG A 8 1.61 19.44 -0.23
C ARG A 8 3.09 19.20 0.03
N ALA A 9 3.68 19.93 0.97
CA ALA A 9 5.11 19.79 1.30
C ALA A 9 5.42 18.40 1.87
N ASN A 10 4.57 17.88 2.77
CA ASN A 10 4.73 16.53 3.32
C ASN A 10 4.66 15.47 2.22
N LEU A 11 3.67 15.56 1.32
CA LEU A 11 3.52 14.60 0.23
C LEU A 11 4.68 14.66 -0.74
N THR A 12 5.18 15.85 -1.11
CA THR A 12 6.37 15.97 -1.97
C THR A 12 7.57 15.22 -1.36
N ILE A 13 7.83 15.39 -0.06
CA ILE A 13 8.91 14.67 0.64
C ILE A 13 8.69 13.15 0.57
N LEU A 14 7.45 12.69 0.74
CA LEU A 14 7.12 11.26 0.71
C LEU A 14 7.26 10.67 -0.71
N PHE A 15 6.87 11.41 -1.75
CA PHE A 15 7.10 11.02 -3.14
C PHE A 15 8.60 10.84 -3.42
N ASP A 16 9.42 11.81 -3.05
CA ASP A 16 10.88 11.74 -3.23
C ASP A 16 11.51 10.59 -2.42
N LYS A 17 10.98 10.33 -1.22
CA LYS A 17 11.48 9.28 -0.32
C LYS A 17 11.15 7.87 -0.79
N TYR A 18 9.96 7.60 -1.33
CA TYR A 18 9.47 6.24 -1.56
C TYR A 18 9.42 5.85 -3.03
N VAL A 19 8.95 6.74 -3.91
CA VAL A 19 8.59 6.37 -5.28
C VAL A 19 9.80 5.90 -6.11
N PRO A 20 10.96 6.58 -6.11
CA PRO A 20 12.12 6.13 -6.88
C PRO A 20 12.56 4.70 -6.54
N TYR A 21 12.61 4.37 -5.25
CA TYR A 21 13.00 3.04 -4.77
C TYR A 21 11.96 1.97 -5.11
N CYS A 22 10.67 2.29 -5.03
CA CYS A 22 9.61 1.35 -5.41
C CYS A 22 9.66 1.05 -6.91
N LEU A 23 9.81 2.09 -7.75
CA LEU A 23 9.93 1.92 -9.20
C LEU A 23 11.18 1.12 -9.58
N GLU A 24 12.32 1.43 -8.98
CA GLU A 24 13.55 0.66 -9.18
C GLU A 24 13.39 -0.80 -8.78
N GLN A 25 12.78 -1.06 -7.62
CA GLN A 25 12.56 -2.43 -7.16
C GLN A 25 11.65 -3.22 -8.10
N VAL A 26 10.54 -2.61 -8.54
CA VAL A 26 9.62 -3.26 -9.48
C VAL A 26 10.31 -3.52 -10.83
N ARG A 27 11.09 -2.56 -11.34
CA ARG A 27 11.80 -2.67 -12.62
C ARG A 27 12.91 -3.71 -12.63
N CYS A 28 13.69 -3.81 -11.55
CA CYS A 28 14.92 -4.61 -11.54
C CYS A 28 14.70 -6.01 -10.97
N ASN A 29 13.79 -6.18 -10.02
CA ASN A 29 13.75 -7.39 -9.18
C ASN A 29 12.40 -8.11 -9.18
N LEU A 30 11.34 -7.48 -9.68
CA LEU A 30 9.98 -8.02 -9.59
C LEU A 30 9.34 -8.16 -10.97
N LYS A 31 8.25 -8.94 -11.03
CA LYS A 31 7.49 -9.18 -12.24
C LYS A 31 6.01 -8.89 -12.00
N THR A 32 5.41 -8.11 -12.88
CA THR A 32 3.97 -7.85 -12.89
C THR A 32 3.23 -8.87 -13.77
N ILE A 33 1.93 -9.04 -13.52
CA ILE A 33 1.07 -9.97 -14.28
C ILE A 33 1.06 -9.61 -15.77
N THR A 34 0.91 -8.32 -16.06
CA THR A 34 1.06 -7.72 -17.39
C THR A 34 2.07 -6.59 -17.32
N PRO A 35 2.71 -6.19 -18.43
CA PRO A 35 3.55 -5.00 -18.44
C PRO A 35 2.74 -3.77 -17.99
N ILE A 36 3.25 -3.04 -16.99
CA ILE A 36 2.63 -1.79 -16.50
C ILE A 36 3.68 -0.68 -16.62
N PRO A 37 3.40 0.42 -17.35
CA PRO A 37 4.28 1.57 -17.41
C PRO A 37 4.46 2.24 -16.03
N GLU A 38 5.66 2.72 -15.71
CA GLU A 38 5.93 3.42 -14.44
C GLU A 38 4.95 4.58 -14.16
N PRO A 39 4.57 5.44 -15.14
CA PRO A 39 3.57 6.49 -14.89
C PRO A 39 2.21 5.94 -14.46
N SER A 40 1.81 4.75 -14.91
CA SER A 40 0.54 4.12 -14.51
C SER A 40 0.58 3.64 -13.06
N MET A 41 1.73 3.17 -12.57
CA MET A 41 1.91 2.82 -11.15
C MET A 41 1.83 4.07 -10.27
N VAL A 42 2.49 5.16 -10.68
CA VAL A 42 2.44 6.45 -9.97
C VAL A 42 1.02 7.04 -10.00
N GLN A 43 0.31 6.92 -11.12
CA GLN A 43 -1.09 7.33 -11.21
C GLN A 43 -1.97 6.52 -10.25
N THR A 44 -1.73 5.21 -10.13
CA THR A 44 -2.44 4.35 -9.18
C THR A 44 -2.18 4.80 -7.73
N LEU A 45 -0.93 5.13 -7.39
CA LEU A 45 -0.59 5.72 -6.09
C LEU A 45 -1.38 7.01 -5.84
N CYS A 46 -1.41 7.94 -6.80
CA CYS A 46 -2.19 9.18 -6.68
C CYS A 46 -3.68 8.92 -6.45
N CYS A 47 -4.27 8.00 -7.22
CA CYS A 47 -5.68 7.63 -7.07
C CYS A 47 -5.97 7.04 -5.68
N LEU A 48 -5.09 6.17 -5.16
CA LEU A 48 -5.22 5.63 -3.82
C LEU A 48 -5.11 6.72 -2.75
N LEU A 49 -4.15 7.65 -2.88
CA LEU A 49 -4.00 8.78 -1.96
C LEU A 49 -5.21 9.70 -1.98
N ASP A 50 -5.86 9.90 -3.12
CA ASP A 50 -7.11 10.66 -3.22
C ASP A 50 -8.26 10.01 -2.45
N CYS A 51 -8.33 8.68 -2.41
CA CYS A 51 -9.31 7.97 -1.60
C CYS A 51 -8.93 7.88 -0.11
N LEU A 52 -7.64 7.86 0.23
CA LEU A 52 -7.17 7.61 1.59
C LEU A 52 -7.00 8.89 2.42
N LEU A 53 -6.51 9.97 1.81
CA LEU A 53 -6.24 11.25 2.48
C LEU A 53 -7.50 12.13 2.51
N THR A 54 -8.52 11.66 3.21
CA THR A 54 -9.78 12.37 3.46
C THR A 54 -9.70 13.17 4.77
N GLU A 55 -10.61 14.11 4.99
CA GLU A 55 -10.66 14.87 6.25
C GLU A 55 -10.92 13.98 7.48
N GLU A 56 -11.58 12.83 7.30
CA GLU A 56 -11.79 11.83 8.37
C GLU A 56 -10.49 11.08 8.71
N ASN A 57 -9.69 10.78 7.70
CA ASN A 57 -8.49 9.98 7.86
C ASN A 57 -7.27 10.82 8.25
N THR A 58 -7.17 12.00 7.68
CA THR A 58 -6.12 12.99 7.90
C THR A 58 -6.76 14.38 8.03
N PRO A 59 -7.35 14.71 9.20
CA PRO A 59 -7.85 16.06 9.47
C PRO A 59 -6.77 17.13 9.25
N PRO A 60 -7.14 18.41 9.04
CA PRO A 60 -6.19 19.51 9.03
C PRO A 60 -5.24 19.45 10.23
N ASP A 61 -3.97 19.79 10.00
CA ASP A 61 -2.88 19.74 11.01
C ASP A 61 -2.54 18.34 11.56
N SER A 62 -2.96 17.28 10.86
CA SER A 62 -2.52 15.91 11.15
C SER A 62 -0.99 15.78 11.20
N PRO A 63 -0.46 14.91 12.08
CA PRO A 63 0.98 14.68 12.19
C PRO A 63 1.55 14.07 10.90
N ARG A 64 2.83 14.35 10.62
CA ARG A 64 3.51 13.87 9.40
C ARG A 64 3.51 12.34 9.31
N GLU A 65 3.62 11.69 10.45
CA GLU A 65 3.61 10.24 10.63
C GLU A 65 2.29 9.62 10.15
N LEU A 66 1.16 10.34 10.28
CA LEU A 66 -0.13 9.87 9.80
C LEU A 66 -0.22 9.93 8.28
N TYR A 67 0.28 11.00 7.66
CA TYR A 67 0.42 11.06 6.20
C TYR A 67 1.33 9.97 5.68
N GLU A 68 2.46 9.73 6.34
CA GLU A 68 3.41 8.68 5.98
C GLU A 68 2.80 7.27 6.12
N LEU A 69 1.97 7.02 7.12
CA LEU A 69 1.24 5.77 7.29
C LEU A 69 0.34 5.46 6.07
N TYR A 70 -0.51 6.40 5.67
CA TYR A 70 -1.39 6.22 4.50
C TYR A 70 -0.59 6.16 3.20
N PHE A 71 0.50 6.92 3.09
CA PHE A 71 1.37 6.88 1.93
C PHE A 71 2.02 5.51 1.75
N VAL A 72 2.56 4.95 2.84
CA VAL A 72 3.13 3.60 2.86
C VAL A 72 2.09 2.55 2.45
N PHE A 73 0.88 2.63 3.01
CA PHE A 73 -0.20 1.72 2.63
C PHE A 73 -0.54 1.85 1.14
N ALA A 74 -0.65 3.07 0.62
CA ALA A 74 -0.92 3.31 -0.80
C ALA A 74 0.21 2.78 -1.71
N CYS A 75 1.49 2.95 -1.31
CA CYS A 75 2.63 2.41 -2.06
C CYS A 75 2.59 0.89 -2.16
N VAL A 76 2.29 0.18 -1.06
CA VAL A 76 2.20 -1.28 -1.06
C VAL A 76 1.21 -1.77 -2.12
N TRP A 77 0.05 -1.13 -2.22
CA TRP A 77 -0.95 -1.50 -3.22
C TRP A 77 -0.62 -1.01 -4.63
N ALA A 78 -0.08 0.19 -4.79
CA ALA A 78 0.26 0.75 -6.10
C ALA A 78 1.40 -0.01 -6.81
N PHE A 79 2.43 -0.43 -6.07
CA PHE A 79 3.62 -1.07 -6.63
C PHE A 79 3.64 -2.59 -6.43
N GLY A 80 2.96 -3.08 -5.39
CA GLY A 80 2.90 -4.51 -5.05
C GLY A 80 1.63 -5.23 -5.52
N GLY A 81 0.53 -4.49 -5.77
CA GLY A 81 -0.79 -5.09 -5.99
C GLY A 81 -0.91 -5.91 -7.29
N ALA A 82 -0.14 -5.55 -8.33
CA ALA A 82 -0.17 -6.22 -9.63
C ALA A 82 1.01 -7.18 -9.85
N LEU A 83 1.75 -7.52 -8.80
CA LEU A 83 2.86 -8.46 -8.89
C LEU A 83 2.36 -9.88 -9.15
N PHE A 84 3.10 -10.58 -10.00
CA PHE A 84 2.77 -11.92 -10.45
C PHE A 84 3.21 -12.95 -9.41
N GLN A 85 2.55 -14.10 -9.42
CA GLN A 85 3.00 -15.29 -8.73
C GLN A 85 3.11 -16.39 -9.78
N ASP A 86 4.30 -16.96 -9.94
CA ASP A 86 4.50 -18.15 -10.76
C ASP A 86 4.64 -19.41 -9.89
N HIS A 87 4.90 -20.56 -10.51
CA HIS A 87 5.00 -21.84 -9.81
C HIS A 87 6.18 -21.94 -8.83
N LEU A 88 7.21 -21.11 -8.99
CA LEU A 88 8.47 -21.15 -8.24
C LEU A 88 8.65 -19.92 -7.35
N ILE A 89 8.22 -18.75 -7.81
CA ILE A 89 8.46 -17.46 -7.18
C ILE A 89 7.14 -16.72 -6.99
N ASP A 90 6.88 -16.35 -5.73
CA ASP A 90 5.86 -15.37 -5.38
C ASP A 90 6.49 -13.98 -5.27
N TYR A 91 6.32 -13.15 -6.30
CA TYR A 91 6.86 -11.80 -6.31
C TYR A 91 6.18 -10.87 -5.30
N ARG A 92 4.96 -11.18 -4.83
CA ARG A 92 4.32 -10.43 -3.73
C ARG A 92 5.06 -10.71 -2.43
N SER A 93 5.40 -11.97 -2.15
CA SER A 93 6.22 -12.34 -1.00
C SER A 93 7.62 -11.70 -1.05
N GLU A 94 8.25 -11.67 -2.23
CA GLU A 94 9.53 -10.98 -2.43
C GLU A 94 9.46 -9.47 -2.18
N PHE A 95 8.43 -8.81 -2.70
CA PHE A 95 8.16 -7.40 -2.44
C PHE A 95 7.94 -7.13 -0.94
N SER A 96 7.14 -7.97 -0.27
CA SER A 96 6.89 -7.85 1.17
C SER A 96 8.17 -7.96 1.98
N ARG A 97 9.03 -8.93 1.66
CA ARG A 97 10.31 -9.13 2.33
C ARG A 97 11.26 -7.94 2.12
N TRP A 98 11.35 -7.46 0.88
CA TRP A 98 12.12 -6.27 0.56
C TRP A 98 11.59 -5.04 1.31
N TRP A 99 10.27 -4.83 1.32
CA TRP A 99 9.63 -3.71 2.00
C TRP A 99 9.98 -3.69 3.48
N CYS A 100 9.77 -4.80 4.19
CA CYS A 100 10.09 -4.90 5.62
C CYS A 100 11.58 -4.70 5.92
N LYS A 101 12.47 -5.05 4.97
CA LYS A 101 13.92 -4.90 5.13
C LYS A 101 14.42 -3.48 4.89
N GLU A 102 13.94 -2.83 3.84
CA GLU A 102 14.46 -1.54 3.37
C GLU A 102 13.60 -0.35 3.83
N MET A 103 12.27 -0.50 3.86
CA MET A 103 11.30 0.57 4.19
C MET A 103 10.93 0.55 5.69
N ARG A 104 11.87 0.94 6.55
CA ARG A 104 11.74 0.74 8.02
C ARG A 104 11.00 1.84 8.79
N ALA A 105 10.65 2.95 8.13
CA ALA A 105 10.07 4.11 8.82
C ALA A 105 8.67 3.81 9.39
N VAL A 106 7.83 3.12 8.62
CA VAL A 106 6.54 2.60 9.08
C VAL A 106 6.61 1.08 9.09
N LYS A 107 6.43 0.49 10.26
CA LYS A 107 6.58 -0.96 10.45
C LYS A 107 5.25 -1.68 10.33
N PHE A 108 5.25 -2.73 9.53
CA PHE A 108 4.20 -3.73 9.55
C PHE A 108 4.42 -4.71 10.71
N PRO A 109 3.36 -5.34 11.25
CA PRO A 109 3.53 -6.43 12.21
C PRO A 109 4.29 -7.61 11.59
N SER A 110 4.96 -8.39 12.42
CA SER A 110 5.92 -9.40 11.97
C SER A 110 5.30 -10.67 11.38
N GLN A 111 4.00 -10.88 11.58
CA GLN A 111 3.29 -12.05 11.08
C GLN A 111 2.75 -11.75 9.67
N GLY A 112 2.83 -12.71 8.74
CA GLY A 112 2.30 -12.50 7.39
C GLY A 112 3.10 -11.49 6.57
N SER A 113 2.48 -11.03 5.50
CA SER A 113 3.00 -10.09 4.50
C SER A 113 2.43 -8.68 4.71
N VAL A 114 3.04 -7.68 4.07
CA VAL A 114 2.50 -6.32 4.03
C VAL A 114 1.08 -6.24 3.44
N PHE A 115 0.66 -7.25 2.68
CA PHE A 115 -0.68 -7.32 2.07
C PHE A 115 -1.75 -7.85 3.03
N ASP A 116 -1.36 -8.46 4.15
CA ASP A 116 -2.29 -9.06 5.12
C ASP A 116 -2.86 -8.03 6.10
N TYR A 117 -2.47 -6.77 5.97
CA TYR A 117 -2.85 -5.68 6.87
C TYR A 117 -3.63 -4.56 6.18
N CYS A 118 -4.57 -4.00 6.92
CA CYS A 118 -5.28 -2.76 6.59
C CYS A 118 -5.04 -1.70 7.67
N ILE A 119 -5.32 -0.43 7.39
CA ILE A 119 -5.31 0.62 8.42
C ILE A 119 -6.67 0.61 9.11
N ASP A 120 -6.68 0.41 10.43
CA ASP A 120 -7.86 0.60 11.24
C ASP A 120 -8.20 2.11 11.34
N PRO A 121 -9.42 2.52 10.97
CA PRO A 121 -9.79 3.93 10.88
C PRO A 121 -9.87 4.62 12.24
N ASN A 122 -10.01 3.88 13.34
CA ASN A 122 -10.14 4.46 14.69
C ASN A 122 -8.77 4.62 15.35
N THR A 123 -7.95 3.58 15.29
CA THR A 123 -6.66 3.51 15.98
C THR A 123 -5.51 4.03 15.12
N LYS A 124 -5.73 4.16 13.80
CA LYS A 124 -4.71 4.55 12.80
C LYS A 124 -3.47 3.66 12.88
N ARG A 125 -3.69 2.34 12.95
CA ARG A 125 -2.66 1.31 13.01
C ARG A 125 -2.95 0.19 12.02
N PHE A 126 -1.92 -0.56 11.65
CA PHE A 126 -2.10 -1.77 10.86
C PHE A 126 -2.76 -2.87 11.68
N THR A 127 -3.88 -3.38 11.19
CA THR A 127 -4.61 -4.53 11.73
C THR A 127 -4.81 -5.59 10.63
N PRO A 128 -4.81 -6.88 10.98
CA PRO A 128 -5.02 -7.96 10.00
C PRO A 128 -6.36 -7.83 9.27
N TRP A 129 -6.40 -8.08 7.95
CA TRP A 129 -7.64 -8.13 7.18
C TRP A 129 -8.62 -9.19 7.72
N SER A 130 -8.11 -10.27 8.30
CA SER A 130 -8.91 -11.35 8.89
C SER A 130 -9.78 -10.90 10.07
N GLU A 131 -9.41 -9.83 10.76
CA GLU A 131 -10.24 -9.25 11.84
C GLU A 131 -11.42 -8.44 11.30
N ARG A 132 -11.36 -8.02 10.03
CA ARG A 132 -12.41 -7.22 9.38
C ARG A 132 -13.28 -8.01 8.41
N THR A 133 -12.88 -9.23 8.09
CA THR A 133 -13.58 -10.08 7.11
C THR A 133 -14.37 -11.15 7.86
N PRO A 134 -15.69 -11.28 7.63
CA PRO A 134 -16.45 -12.37 8.22
C PRO A 134 -15.89 -13.73 7.75
N PRO A 135 -16.05 -14.80 8.55
CA PRO A 135 -15.68 -16.15 8.11
C PRO A 135 -16.39 -16.49 6.81
N PHE A 136 -15.68 -17.16 5.92
CA PHE A 136 -16.28 -17.64 4.69
C PHE A 136 -17.33 -18.72 5.00
N GLU A 137 -18.56 -18.52 4.52
CA GLU A 137 -19.63 -19.51 4.55
C GLU A 137 -19.94 -19.94 3.11
N LEU A 138 -19.76 -21.23 2.81
CA LEU A 138 -20.10 -21.78 1.51
C LEU A 138 -21.60 -22.02 1.45
N GLU A 139 -22.29 -21.24 0.64
CA GLU A 139 -23.68 -21.53 0.29
C GLU A 139 -23.71 -22.48 -0.93
N PRO A 140 -24.06 -23.76 -0.76
CA PRO A 140 -23.98 -24.76 -1.84
C PRO A 140 -24.91 -24.46 -3.01
N ASP A 141 -25.94 -23.65 -2.79
CA ASP A 141 -26.93 -23.25 -3.81
C ASP A 141 -26.50 -21.99 -4.60
N ILE A 142 -25.40 -21.34 -4.21
CA ILE A 142 -24.88 -20.17 -4.89
C ILE A 142 -23.59 -20.57 -5.65
N PRO A 143 -23.55 -20.44 -7.00
CA PRO A 143 -22.34 -20.67 -7.75
C PRO A 143 -21.20 -19.77 -7.25
N LEU A 144 -19.98 -20.33 -7.14
CA LEU A 144 -18.78 -19.55 -6.82
C LEU A 144 -18.63 -18.39 -7.82
N GLN A 145 -18.68 -17.14 -7.32
CA GLN A 145 -18.40 -15.92 -8.09
C GLN A 145 -16.91 -15.65 -8.22
#